data_AF-X1N227-F1
#
_entry.id   AF-X1N227-F1
#
_cell.length_a   1.000
_cell.length_b   1.000
_cell.length_c   1.000
_cell.angle_alpha   90.00
_cell.angle_beta   90.00
_cell.angle_gamma   90.00
#
_symmetry.space_group_name_H-M   'P 1'
#
loop_
_entity.id
_entity.type
_entity.pdbx_description
1 polymer ?
#
loop_
_entity_poly.entity_id
_entity_poly.type
_entity_poly.pdbx_seq_one_letter_code
_entity_poly.pdbx_strand_id
1 'polypeptide(L)'
;EPFRFAAVLSQVIRDEKQAINVLTSKGMLTDPSEFDIKLALRRLSCAQNWVPKHAPERLRFKVAETLPAEAARRLTQKQKQGLTQLAADISSRDFTPVELHNHIYELAQKVGLKAPELFKAIYLVLLGRESGPRAGSFISVLDKEFVISRFKEATF
;
A
#
# COMPACT_ATOMS: atom_id res chain seq x y z
N GLU A 1 -2.77 -14.09 -4.46
CA GLU A 1 -1.66 -14.75 -3.75
C GLU A 1 -1.42 -14.26 -2.32
N PRO A 2 -1.81 -15.07 -1.32
CA PRO A 2 -1.56 -14.82 0.11
C PRO A 2 -0.07 -14.53 0.43
N PHE A 3 0.86 -15.21 -0.24
CA PHE A 3 2.30 -15.01 0.01
C PHE A 3 2.80 -13.63 -0.46
N ARG A 4 2.27 -13.10 -1.56
CA ARG A 4 2.65 -11.75 -2.03
C ARG A 4 2.21 -10.67 -1.06
N PHE A 5 1.03 -10.81 -0.46
CA PHE A 5 0.59 -9.90 0.59
C PHE A 5 1.45 -10.05 1.85
N ALA A 6 1.75 -11.28 2.26
CA ALA A 6 2.65 -11.54 3.39
C ALA A 6 4.04 -10.90 3.17
N ALA A 7 4.59 -10.94 1.95
CA ALA A 7 5.85 -10.28 1.61
C ALA A 7 5.81 -8.75 1.69
N VAL A 8 4.64 -8.14 1.47
CA VAL A 8 4.45 -6.69 1.63
C VAL A 8 4.27 -6.35 3.11
N LEU A 9 3.40 -7.08 3.80
CA LEU A 9 3.10 -6.89 5.22
C LEU A 9 4.34 -7.09 6.11
N SER A 10 5.16 -8.10 5.82
CA SER A 10 6.37 -8.43 6.60
C SER A 10 7.42 -7.32 6.64
N GLN A 11 7.34 -6.33 5.74
CA GLN A 11 8.26 -5.19 5.68
C GLN A 11 7.82 -4.01 6.56
N VAL A 12 6.61 -4.05 7.13
CA VAL A 12 6.01 -2.95 7.91
C VAL A 12 5.62 -3.38 9.33
N ILE A 13 5.29 -4.66 9.53
CA ILE A 13 4.88 -5.18 10.85
C ILE A 13 6.00 -5.10 11.88
N ARG A 14 5.61 -4.84 13.12
CA ARG A 14 6.49 -4.82 14.31
C ARG A 14 6.33 -6.07 15.16
N ASP A 15 5.09 -6.57 15.27
CA ASP A 15 4.74 -7.71 16.12
C ASP A 15 3.57 -8.52 15.53
N GLU A 16 3.34 -9.71 16.10
CA GLU A 16 2.31 -10.65 15.64
C GLU A 16 0.89 -10.11 15.85
N LYS A 17 0.64 -9.35 16.92
CA LYS A 17 -0.67 -8.78 17.22
C LYS A 17 -1.07 -7.76 16.15
N GLN A 18 -0.14 -6.89 15.76
CA GLN A 18 -0.33 -5.96 14.66
C GLN A 18 -0.61 -6.71 13.35
N ALA A 19 0.15 -7.78 13.08
CA ALA A 19 -0.03 -8.56 11.86
C ALA A 19 -1.42 -9.19 11.77
N ILE A 20 -1.89 -9.81 12.87
CA ILE A 20 -3.24 -10.40 12.96
C ILE A 20 -4.31 -9.32 12.75
N ASN A 21 -4.18 -8.17 13.41
CA ASN A 21 -5.13 -7.05 13.26
C ASN A 21 -5.23 -6.57 11.80
N VAL A 22 -4.11 -6.45 11.10
CA VAL A 22 -4.11 -6.07 9.67
C VAL A 22 -4.78 -7.17 8.83
N LEU A 23 -4.45 -8.44 9.06
CA LEU A 23 -5.05 -9.54 8.29
C LEU A 23 -6.57 -9.63 8.50
N THR A 24 -7.05 -9.46 9.74
CA THR A 24 -8.48 -9.48 10.06
C THR A 24 -9.20 -8.26 9.50
N SER A 25 -8.68 -7.05 9.71
CA SER A 25 -9.30 -5.80 9.19
C SER A 25 -9.38 -5.75 7.67
N LYS A 26 -8.49 -6.47 6.96
CA LYS A 26 -8.52 -6.58 5.50
C LYS A 26 -9.30 -7.80 4.98
N GLY A 27 -10.00 -8.52 5.87
CA GLY A 27 -10.84 -9.67 5.51
C GLY A 27 -10.05 -10.90 5.05
N MET A 28 -8.75 -10.99 5.37
CA MET A 28 -7.92 -12.16 5.05
C MET A 28 -8.00 -13.25 6.12
N LEU A 29 -8.40 -12.87 7.33
CA LEU A 29 -8.76 -13.78 8.40
C LEU A 29 -10.16 -13.40 8.87
N THR A 30 -11.10 -14.33 8.80
CA THR A 30 -12.48 -14.14 9.27
C THR A 30 -12.78 -15.26 10.23
N ASP A 31 -13.06 -14.92 11.48
CA ASP A 31 -13.22 -15.87 12.58
C ASP A 31 -12.12 -16.97 12.61
N PRO A 32 -10.82 -16.57 12.64
CA PRO A 32 -9.75 -17.53 12.44
C PRO A 32 -9.58 -18.45 13.65
N SER A 33 -9.39 -19.75 13.39
CA SER A 33 -8.94 -20.68 14.42
C SER A 33 -7.49 -20.41 14.84
N GLU A 34 -7.06 -20.98 15.97
CA GLU A 34 -5.64 -20.93 16.37
C GLU A 34 -4.71 -21.48 15.28
N PHE A 35 -5.17 -22.49 14.54
CA PHE A 35 -4.43 -23.07 13.43
C PHE A 35 -4.28 -22.09 12.25
N ASP A 36 -5.33 -21.35 11.92
CA ASP A 36 -5.31 -20.35 10.84
C ASP A 36 -4.34 -19.20 11.18
N ILE A 37 -4.38 -18.74 12.43
CA ILE A 37 -3.45 -17.73 12.95
C ILE A 37 -2.02 -18.24 12.84
N LYS A 38 -1.74 -19.45 13.32
CA LYS A 38 -0.41 -20.06 13.27
C LYS A 38 0.11 -20.19 11.83
N LEU A 39 -0.76 -20.58 10.89
CA LEU A 39 -0.40 -20.68 9.48
C LEU A 39 -0.08 -19.30 8.87
N ALA A 40 -0.87 -18.28 9.20
CA ALA A 40 -0.65 -16.91 8.75
C ALA A 40 0.67 -16.33 9.28
N LEU A 41 0.95 -16.52 10.58
CA LEU A 41 2.19 -16.09 11.21
C LEU A 41 3.40 -16.83 10.65
N ARG A 42 3.29 -18.14 10.41
CA ARG A 42 4.35 -18.91 9.73
C ARG A 42 4.62 -18.36 8.33
N ARG A 43 3.58 -18.01 7.58
CA ARG A 43 3.73 -17.41 6.24
C ARG A 43 4.43 -16.06 6.31
N LEU A 44 4.12 -15.23 7.30
CA LEU A 44 4.80 -13.95 7.53
C LEU A 44 6.26 -14.13 7.91
N SER A 45 6.58 -15.08 8.80
CA SER A 45 7.96 -15.41 9.16
C SER A 45 8.77 -15.89 7.94
N CYS A 46 8.19 -16.75 7.09
CA CYS A 46 8.81 -17.15 5.83
C CYS A 46 9.06 -15.94 4.93
N ALA A 47 8.09 -15.03 4.81
CA ALA A 47 8.21 -13.83 4.00
C ALA A 47 9.29 -12.88 4.54
N GLN A 48 9.36 -12.68 5.86
CA GLN A 48 10.35 -11.84 6.53
C GLN A 48 11.78 -12.33 6.28
N ASN A 49 11.98 -13.65 6.23
CA ASN A 49 13.27 -14.25 5.89
C ASN A 49 13.58 -14.22 4.38
N TRP A 50 12.56 -14.38 3.55
CA TRP A 50 12.70 -14.47 2.09
C TRP A 50 12.93 -13.11 1.44
N VAL A 51 12.22 -12.07 1.88
CA VAL A 51 12.28 -10.71 1.30
C VAL A 51 13.72 -10.16 1.19
N PRO A 52 14.54 -10.14 2.26
CA PRO A 52 15.88 -9.57 2.16
C PRO A 52 16.82 -10.38 1.25
N LYS A 53 16.61 -11.69 1.10
CA LYS A 53 17.52 -12.61 0.39
C LYS A 53 17.14 -12.84 -1.07
N HIS A 54 15.85 -12.84 -1.39
CA HIS A 54 15.35 -13.37 -2.66
C HIS A 54 14.30 -12.49 -3.34
N ALA A 55 13.72 -11.49 -2.64
CA ALA A 55 12.72 -10.65 -3.28
C ALA A 55 13.33 -9.78 -4.38
N PRO A 56 12.65 -9.66 -5.54
CA PRO A 56 13.06 -8.72 -6.56
C PRO A 56 12.99 -7.30 -6.00
N GLU A 57 13.85 -6.41 -6.51
CA GLU A 57 13.96 -5.03 -6.01
C GLU A 57 12.62 -4.29 -5.94
N ARG A 58 11.76 -4.44 -6.96
CA ARG A 58 10.41 -3.84 -7.02
C ARG A 58 9.50 -4.21 -5.85
N LEU A 59 9.76 -5.33 -5.16
CA LEU A 59 8.97 -5.82 -4.03
C LEU A 59 9.56 -5.34 -2.69
N ARG A 60 10.82 -4.91 -2.67
CA ARG A 60 11.50 -4.36 -1.49
C ARG A 60 11.28 -2.86 -1.43
N PHE A 61 10.74 -2.37 -0.31
CA PHE A 61 10.45 -0.94 -0.16
C PHE A 61 10.73 -0.46 1.27
N LYS A 62 11.03 0.84 1.37
CA LYS A 62 11.03 1.58 2.63
C LYS A 62 10.12 2.79 2.43
N VAL A 63 9.14 2.95 3.32
CA VAL A 63 8.23 4.11 3.29
C VAL A 63 9.04 5.36 3.65
N ALA A 64 8.88 6.42 2.88
CA ALA A 64 9.55 7.68 3.13
C ALA A 64 8.95 8.35 4.37
N GLU A 65 9.79 8.64 5.36
CA GLU A 65 9.41 9.25 6.65
C GLU A 65 8.82 10.66 6.45
N THR A 66 9.40 11.43 5.54
CA THR A 66 8.88 12.72 5.06
C THR A 66 8.50 12.65 3.58
N LEU A 67 7.71 13.61 3.09
CA LEU A 67 7.41 13.73 1.66
C LEU A 67 8.73 13.91 0.89
N PRO A 68 9.06 13.04 -0.08
CA PRO A 68 10.28 13.21 -0.87
C PRO A 68 10.27 14.56 -1.60
N ALA A 69 11.34 15.36 -1.44
CA ALA A 69 11.37 16.75 -1.90
C ALA A 69 11.07 16.93 -3.40
N GLU A 70 11.47 15.95 -4.22
CA GLU A 70 11.19 15.96 -5.66
C GLU A 70 9.78 15.47 -6.01
N ALA A 71 9.10 14.74 -5.13
CA ALA A 71 7.79 14.15 -5.43
C ALA A 71 6.79 15.25 -5.80
N ALA A 72 6.58 16.25 -4.93
CA ALA A 72 5.63 17.34 -5.17
C ALA A 72 5.94 18.14 -6.45
N ARG A 73 7.23 18.32 -6.79
CA ARG A 73 7.67 19.04 -7.99
C ARG A 73 7.45 18.26 -9.29
N ARG A 74 7.43 16.92 -9.20
CA ARG A 74 7.31 16.02 -10.36
C ARG A 74 5.88 15.62 -10.67
N LEU A 75 4.93 15.93 -9.78
CA LEU A 75 3.51 15.63 -9.99
C LEU A 75 2.89 16.63 -10.97
N THR A 76 2.24 16.09 -12.00
CA THR A 76 1.36 16.85 -12.88
C THR A 76 0.07 17.25 -12.15
N GLN A 77 -0.63 18.26 -12.67
CA GLN A 77 -1.90 18.71 -12.08
C GLN A 77 -2.95 17.58 -12.00
N LYS A 78 -3.05 16.75 -13.04
CA LYS A 78 -3.94 15.58 -13.04
C LYS A 78 -3.54 14.52 -12.01
N GLN A 79 -2.24 14.28 -11.81
CA GLN A 79 -1.77 13.37 -10.77
C GLN A 79 -2.10 13.91 -9.37
N LYS A 80 -1.95 15.23 -9.17
CA LYS A 80 -2.37 15.86 -7.91
C LYS A 80 -3.85 15.66 -7.66
N GLN A 81 -4.70 15.94 -8.65
CA GLN A 81 -6.15 15.69 -8.58
C GLN A 81 -6.48 14.23 -8.25
N GLY A 82 -5.81 13.27 -8.90
CA GLY A 82 -5.97 11.85 -8.62
C GLY A 82 -5.59 11.48 -7.18
N LEU A 83 -4.48 12.01 -6.65
CA LEU A 83 -4.07 11.77 -5.27
C LEU A 83 -5.03 12.41 -4.25
N THR A 84 -5.50 13.64 -4.52
CA THR A 84 -6.49 14.32 -3.68
C THR A 84 -7.79 13.52 -3.60
N GLN A 85 -8.31 13.04 -4.74
CA GLN A 85 -9.51 12.22 -4.77
C GLN A 85 -9.28 10.87 -4.09
N LEU A 86 -8.13 10.22 -4.32
CA LEU A 86 -7.80 8.96 -3.66
C LEU A 86 -7.75 9.10 -2.14
N ALA A 87 -7.22 10.22 -1.62
CA ALA A 87 -7.21 10.51 -0.19
C ALA A 87 -8.64 10.67 0.36
N ALA A 88 -9.54 11.34 -0.37
CA ALA A 88 -10.95 11.45 0.00
C ALA A 88 -11.67 10.09 -0.01
N ASP A 89 -11.40 9.26 -1.02
CA ASP A 89 -12.01 7.94 -1.15
C ASP A 89 -11.57 7.01 -0.01
N ILE A 90 -10.26 6.95 0.28
CA ILE A 90 -9.72 6.19 1.42
C ILE A 90 -10.29 6.70 2.74
N SER A 91 -10.52 8.01 2.87
CA SER A 91 -11.11 8.59 4.08
C SER A 91 -12.59 8.23 4.27
N SER A 92 -13.34 8.01 3.19
CA SER A 92 -14.80 7.82 3.25
C SER A 92 -15.24 6.37 3.50
N ARG A 93 -14.40 5.39 3.15
CA ARG A 93 -14.70 3.97 3.36
C ARG A 93 -13.45 3.13 3.47
N ASP A 94 -13.61 1.91 3.97
CA ASP A 94 -12.55 0.91 3.93
C ASP A 94 -12.56 0.14 2.60
N PHE A 95 -11.38 -0.31 2.22
CA PHE A 95 -11.14 -1.10 1.04
C PHE A 95 -10.39 -2.37 1.42
N THR A 96 -10.77 -3.48 0.79
CA THR A 96 -9.86 -4.62 0.67
C THR A 96 -8.67 -4.27 -0.24
N PRO A 97 -7.53 -4.96 -0.12
CA PRO A 97 -6.38 -4.72 -0.98
C PRO A 97 -6.65 -4.87 -2.48
N VAL A 98 -7.61 -5.73 -2.85
CA VAL A 98 -7.99 -5.94 -4.25
C VAL A 98 -8.86 -4.78 -4.74
N GLU A 99 -9.88 -4.41 -3.97
CA GLU A 99 -10.76 -3.28 -4.30
C GLU A 99 -9.97 -1.98 -4.41
N LEU A 100 -9.06 -1.70 -3.47
CA LEU A 100 -8.25 -0.48 -3.52
C LEU A 100 -7.38 -0.44 -4.79
N HIS A 101 -6.82 -1.58 -5.18
CA HIS A 101 -5.99 -1.61 -6.39
C HIS A 101 -6.83 -1.32 -7.64
N ASN A 102 -8.02 -1.91 -7.75
CA ASN A 102 -8.92 -1.70 -8.87
C ASN A 102 -9.46 -0.27 -8.89
N HIS A 103 -9.81 0.25 -7.72
CA HIS A 103 -10.26 1.63 -7.54
C HIS A 103 -9.22 2.65 -8.05
N ILE A 104 -7.92 2.40 -7.87
CA ILE A 104 -6.88 3.26 -8.44
C ILE A 104 -6.90 3.25 -9.97
N TYR A 105 -7.18 2.11 -10.62
CA TYR A 105 -7.36 2.07 -12.08
C TYR A 105 -8.57 2.88 -12.53
N GLU A 106 -9.71 2.68 -11.88
CA GLU A 106 -10.96 3.39 -12.18
C GLU A 106 -10.79 4.90 -11.98
N LEU A 107 -10.17 5.30 -10.86
CA LEU A 107 -9.93 6.69 -10.54
C LEU A 107 -9.01 7.35 -11.57
N ALA A 108 -7.93 6.69 -11.99
CA ALA A 108 -7.05 7.21 -13.03
C ALA A 108 -7.84 7.53 -14.31
N GLN A 109 -8.72 6.63 -14.74
CA GLN A 109 -9.57 6.86 -15.91
C GLN A 109 -10.52 8.05 -15.70
N LYS A 110 -11.18 8.13 -14.53
CA LYS A 110 -12.11 9.22 -14.20
C LYS A 110 -11.45 10.61 -14.24
N VAL A 111 -10.19 10.73 -13.81
CA VAL A 111 -9.43 11.99 -13.86
C VAL A 111 -8.68 12.20 -15.19
N GLY A 112 -8.90 11.33 -16.17
CA GLY A 112 -8.28 11.43 -17.50
C GLY A 112 -6.76 11.19 -17.50
N LEU A 113 -6.28 10.27 -16.66
CA LEU A 113 -4.92 9.74 -16.62
C LEU A 113 -4.88 8.29 -17.12
N LYS A 114 -3.72 7.88 -17.63
CA LYS A 114 -3.41 6.46 -17.75
C LYS A 114 -3.12 5.91 -16.35
N ALA A 115 -3.61 4.71 -16.05
CA ALA A 115 -3.41 4.10 -14.73
C ALA A 115 -1.94 4.07 -14.24
N PRO A 116 -0.93 3.76 -15.08
CA PRO A 116 0.48 3.82 -14.68
C PRO A 116 0.91 5.20 -14.15
N GLU A 117 0.31 6.29 -14.60
CA GLU A 117 0.66 7.65 -14.16
C GLU A 117 0.21 7.90 -12.72
N LEU A 118 -0.98 7.40 -12.34
CA LEU A 118 -1.47 7.52 -10.96
C LEU A 118 -0.70 6.56 -10.03
N PHE A 119 -0.39 5.34 -10.47
CA PHE A 119 0.48 4.44 -9.71
C PHE A 119 1.87 5.05 -9.46
N LYS A 120 2.48 5.63 -10.49
CA LYS A 120 3.76 6.34 -10.37
C LYS A 120 3.68 7.48 -9.35
N ALA A 121 2.61 8.27 -9.38
CA ALA A 121 2.39 9.34 -8.40
C ALA A 121 2.33 8.81 -6.96
N ILE A 122 1.59 7.72 -6.73
CA ILE A 122 1.49 7.05 -5.42
C ILE A 122 2.88 6.62 -4.92
N TYR A 123 3.67 5.93 -5.77
CA TYR A 123 4.99 5.46 -5.36
C TYR A 123 5.98 6.60 -5.16
N LEU A 124 5.93 7.67 -5.94
CA LEU A 124 6.81 8.82 -5.76
C LEU A 124 6.58 9.47 -4.39
N VAL A 125 5.33 9.61 -4.00
CA VAL A 125 4.93 10.29 -2.76
C VAL A 125 5.18 9.41 -1.51
N LEU A 126 4.99 8.10 -1.61
CA LEU A 126 5.13 7.19 -0.47
C LEU A 126 6.53 6.57 -0.35
N LEU A 127 7.25 6.39 -1.45
CA LEU A 127 8.54 5.68 -1.50
C LEU A 127 9.69 6.52 -2.08
N GLY A 128 9.40 7.62 -2.77
CA GLY A 128 10.41 8.35 -3.55
C GLY A 128 10.87 7.61 -4.81
N ARG A 129 10.09 6.62 -5.29
CA ARG A 129 10.42 5.77 -6.44
C ARG A 129 9.28 5.75 -7.43
N GLU A 130 9.55 5.40 -8.69
CA GLU A 130 8.51 5.38 -9.73
C GLU A 130 7.67 4.10 -9.75
N SER A 131 8.12 3.05 -9.08
CA SER A 131 7.45 1.75 -9.05
C SER A 131 7.62 1.08 -7.68
N GLY A 132 6.78 0.08 -7.43
CA GLY A 132 6.79 -0.65 -6.18
C GLY A 132 5.89 -1.89 -6.20
N PRO A 133 5.63 -2.49 -5.04
CA PRO A 133 4.68 -3.59 -4.90
C PRO A 133 3.27 -3.17 -5.29
N ARG A 134 2.38 -4.13 -5.59
CA ARG A 134 0.98 -3.87 -5.94
C ARG A 134 0.35 -2.85 -5.00
N ALA A 135 -0.05 -1.69 -5.54
CA ALA A 135 -0.40 -0.52 -4.73
C ALA A 135 -1.52 -0.75 -3.72
N GLY A 136 -2.55 -1.54 -4.07
CA GLY A 136 -3.64 -1.83 -3.12
C GLY A 136 -3.14 -2.61 -1.90
N SER A 137 -2.29 -3.62 -2.10
CA SER A 137 -1.65 -4.35 -0.99
C SER A 137 -0.69 -3.45 -0.21
N PHE A 138 0.10 -2.65 -0.91
CA PHE A 138 1.04 -1.73 -0.30
C PHE A 138 0.36 -0.70 0.60
N ILE A 139 -0.60 0.06 0.07
CA ILE A 139 -1.32 1.07 0.85
C ILE A 139 -2.09 0.42 2.01
N SER A 140 -2.67 -0.76 1.82
CA SER A 140 -3.48 -1.43 2.85
C SER A 140 -2.69 -1.85 4.10
N VAL A 141 -1.36 -2.01 4.01
CA VAL A 141 -0.53 -2.37 5.17
C VAL A 141 0.05 -1.15 5.89
N LEU A 142 -0.17 0.05 5.35
CA LEU A 142 0.26 1.30 5.96
C LEU A 142 -0.83 1.83 6.89
N ASP A 143 -0.41 2.73 7.78
CA ASP A 143 -1.32 3.54 8.58
C ASP A 143 -2.19 4.43 7.66
N LYS A 144 -3.51 4.39 7.90
CA LYS A 144 -4.51 5.01 7.01
C LYS A 144 -4.39 6.52 7.03
N GLU A 145 -4.26 7.08 8.23
CA GLU A 145 -4.13 8.50 8.50
C GLU A 145 -2.83 9.04 7.88
N PHE A 146 -1.73 8.30 7.99
CA PHE A 146 -0.47 8.60 7.31
C PHE A 146 -0.64 8.71 5.80
N VAL A 147 -1.29 7.73 5.15
CA VAL A 147 -1.49 7.74 3.70
C VAL A 147 -2.33 8.95 3.26
N ILE A 148 -3.44 9.22 3.95
CA ILE A 148 -4.32 10.35 3.66
C ILE A 148 -3.56 11.67 3.83
N SER A 149 -2.84 11.84 4.94
CA SER A 149 -2.05 13.04 5.24
C SER A 149 -0.99 13.27 4.17
N ARG A 150 -0.23 12.23 3.81
CA ARG A 150 0.84 12.30 2.81
C ARG A 150 0.33 12.63 1.42
N PHE A 151 -0.82 12.09 1.00
CA PHE A 151 -1.44 12.46 -0.27
C PHE A 151 -1.91 13.91 -0.27
N LYS A 152 -2.50 14.40 0.83
CA LYS A 152 -2.88 15.81 0.95
C LYS A 152 -1.66 16.74 0.89
N GLU A 153 -0.61 16.43 1.64
CA GLU A 153 0.67 17.16 1.67
C GLU A 153 1.29 17.30 0.27
N ALA A 154 1.28 16.22 -0.53
CA ALA A 154 1.84 16.21 -1.88
C ALA A 154 1.03 17.02 -2.92
N THR A 155 -0.23 17.34 -2.60
CA THR A 155 -1.17 17.98 -3.52
C THR A 155 -1.43 19.45 -3.24
N PHE A 156 -1.04 19.92 -2.06
CA PHE A 156 -0.93 21.34 -1.75
C PHE A 156 0.19 22.01 -2.57
#